data_AF-A0A383AZX0-F1
#
_entry.id   AF-A0A383AZX0-F1
#
_cell.length_a   1.000
_cell.length_b   1.000
_cell.length_c   1.000
_cell.angle_alpha   90.00
_cell.angle_beta   90.00
_cell.angle_gamma   90.00
#
_symmetry.space_group_name_H-M   'P 1'
#
loop_
_entity.id
_entity.type
_entity.pdbx_description
1 polymer ?
#
loop_
_entity_poly.entity_id
_entity_poly.type
_entity_poly.pdbx_seq_one_letter_code
_entity_poly.pdbx_strand_id
1 'polypeptide(L)' 'DEPVKQLGFFEWLSEITKRPMPLFGPEPDPTTRKRGITNKRISNKLFKETLGFQYNYPTFREGLTKELENWKAMP' A
#
# COMPACT_ATOMS: atom_id res chain seq x y z
N ASP A 1 -9.84 1.11 1.55
CA ASP A 1 -10.21 2.51 1.92
C ASP A 1 -9.32 3.07 3.02
N GLU A 2 -8.03 2.75 3.00
CA GLU A 2 -7.06 3.29 3.94
C GLU A 2 -5.94 3.92 3.10
N PRO A 3 -6.04 5.22 2.74
CA PRO A 3 -4.97 5.89 2.02
C PRO A 3 -3.78 6.10 2.96
N VAL A 4 -2.74 5.27 2.79
CA VAL A 4 -1.57 5.24 3.65
C VAL A 4 -0.44 6.13 3.11
N LYS A 5 0.35 6.72 4.01
CA LYS A 5 1.62 7.37 3.64
C LYS A 5 2.71 6.32 3.46
N GLN A 6 3.69 6.59 2.61
CA GLN A 6 4.81 5.68 2.36
C GLN A 6 5.52 5.23 3.64
N LEU A 7 5.79 6.16 4.58
CA LEU A 7 6.42 5.83 5.86
C LEU A 7 5.60 4.81 6.67
N GLY A 8 4.31 5.11 6.91
CA GLY A 8 3.43 4.22 7.67
C GLY A 8 3.18 2.87 6.98
N PHE A 9 3.30 2.80 5.66
CA PHE A 9 3.31 1.53 4.93
C PHE A 9 4.56 0.70 5.24
N PHE A 10 5.74 1.32 5.20
CA PHE A 10 7.00 0.62 5.49
C PHE A 10 7.13 0.21 6.95
N GLU A 11 6.69 1.04 7.89
CA GLU A 11 6.67 0.71 9.32
C GLU A 11 5.88 -0.57 9.58
N TRP A 12 4.66 -0.64 9.04
CA TRP A 12 3.85 -1.84 9.13
C TRP A 12 4.50 -3.05 8.44
N LEU A 13 5.04 -2.86 7.24
CA LEU A 13 5.64 -3.96 6.48
C LEU A 13 6.85 -4.55 7.22
N SER A 14 7.68 -3.70 7.82
CA SER A 14 8.80 -4.08 8.68
C SER A 14 8.31 -4.90 9.88
N GLU A 15 7.25 -4.45 10.55
CA GLU A 15 6.68 -5.13 11.71
C GLU A 15 6.14 -6.53 11.38
N ILE A 16 5.38 -6.67 10.30
CA ILE A 16 4.74 -7.95 9.94
C ILE A 16 5.72 -8.95 9.33
N THR A 17 6.77 -8.48 8.66
CA THR A 17 7.80 -9.35 8.07
C THR A 17 8.95 -9.64 9.02
N LYS A 18 9.01 -8.96 10.18
CA LYS A 18 10.14 -9.00 11.13
C LYS A 18 11.48 -8.64 10.47
N ARG A 19 11.43 -7.77 9.46
CA ARG A 19 12.61 -7.24 8.77
C ARG A 19 12.87 -5.82 9.22
N PRO A 20 14.12 -5.35 9.20
CA PRO A 20 14.42 -3.98 9.57
C PRO A 20 13.74 -2.98 8.62
N MET A 21 13.48 -1.77 9.13
CA MET A 21 13.07 -0.65 8.30
C MET A 21 14.14 -0.36 7.23
N PRO A 22 13.72 0.01 6.00
CA PRO A 22 14.67 0.44 4.99
C PRO A 22 15.39 1.72 5.45
N LEU A 23 16.65 1.88 5.04
CA LEU A 23 17.37 3.13 5.26
C LEU A 23 16.64 4.28 4.55
N PHE A 24 16.56 5.42 5.21
CA PHE A 24 16.03 6.63 4.59
C PHE A 24 17.00 7.10 3.51
N GLY A 25 16.57 7.00 2.24
CA GLY A 25 17.30 7.56 1.11
C GLY A 25 17.11 9.07 0.99
N PRO A 26 17.97 9.76 0.23
CA PRO A 26 17.76 11.17 -0.09
C PRO A 26 16.41 11.37 -0.80
N GLU A 27 15.83 12.56 -0.63
CA GLU A 27 14.63 12.91 -1.38
C GLU A 27 14.91 12.78 -2.89
N PRO A 28 14.04 12.08 -3.64
CA PRO A 28 14.25 11.87 -5.06
C PRO A 28 14.19 13.20 -5.80
N ASP A 29 15.22 13.50 -6.58
CA ASP A 29 15.31 14.73 -7.37
C ASP A 29 14.09 14.82 -8.32
N PRO A 30 13.22 15.84 -8.15
CA PRO A 30 12.01 15.97 -8.96
C PRO A 30 12.30 16.15 -10.45
N THR A 31 13.49 16.63 -10.83
CA THR A 31 13.89 16.80 -12.24
C THR A 31 14.20 15.47 -12.93
N THR A 32 14.52 14.42 -12.16
CA THR A 32 14.82 13.08 -12.68
C THR A 32 13.57 12.22 -12.89
N ARG A 33 12.41 12.65 -12.38
CA ARG A 33 11.17 11.88 -12.47
C ARG A 33 10.26 12.39 -13.58
N LYS A 34 9.89 11.49 -14.51
CA LYS A 34 8.83 11.74 -15.50
C LYS A 34 7.44 12.00 -14.88
N ARG A 35 7.22 11.67 -13.60
CA ARG A 35 5.93 11.86 -12.91
C ARG A 35 6.16 12.54 -11.57
N GLY A 36 5.42 13.64 -11.33
CA GLY A 36 5.46 14.36 -10.06
C GLY A 36 4.97 13.53 -8.87
N ILE A 37 5.54 13.80 -7.70
CA ILE A 37 5.11 13.24 -6.42
C ILE A 37 3.74 13.85 -6.11
N THR A 38 2.69 13.08 -6.32
CA THR A 38 1.31 13.54 -6.21
C THR A 38 0.48 12.51 -5.46
N ASN A 39 -0.52 12.97 -4.72
CA ASN A 39 -1.44 12.10 -4.01
C ASN A 39 -2.38 11.39 -5.01
N LYS A 40 -2.36 10.05 -5.05
CA LYS A 40 -3.14 9.23 -5.98
C LYS A 40 -4.42 8.63 -5.38
N ARG A 41 -5.02 9.30 -4.40
CA ARG A 41 -6.28 8.88 -3.78
C ARG A 41 -7.42 8.82 -4.80
N ILE A 42 -8.26 7.80 -4.66
CA ILE A 42 -9.47 7.60 -5.46
C ILE A 42 -10.64 7.45 -4.48
N SER A 43 -11.78 8.03 -4.83
CA SER A 43 -13.03 7.82 -4.09
C SER A 43 -13.68 6.52 -4.54
N ASN A 44 -13.97 5.63 -3.59
CA ASN A 44 -14.69 4.37 -3.85
C ASN A 44 -16.20 4.50 -3.65
N LYS A 45 -16.71 5.72 -3.42
CA LYS A 45 -18.10 5.98 -3.05
C LYS A 45 -19.10 5.38 -4.04
N LEU A 46 -18.89 5.61 -5.34
CA LEU A 46 -19.76 5.10 -6.41
C LEU A 46 -19.87 3.57 -6.38
N PHE A 47 -18.72 2.87 -6.33
CA PHE A 47 -18.69 1.41 -6.33
C PHE A 47 -19.41 0.83 -5.12
N LYS A 48 -19.15 1.39 -3.93
CA LYS A 48 -19.68 0.86 -2.69
C LYS A 48 -21.16 1.19 -2.49
N GLU A 49 -21.51 2.46 -2.64
CA GLU A 49 -22.84 2.95 -2.29
C GLU A 49 -23.84 2.77 -3.43
N THR A 50 -23.42 2.98 -4.67
CA THR A 50 -24.32 2.92 -5.82
C THR A 50 -24.37 1.53 -6.44
N LEU A 51 -23.22 0.85 -6.54
CA LEU A 51 -23.14 -0.47 -7.17
C LEU A 51 -23.20 -1.63 -6.15
N GLY A 52 -23.21 -1.33 -4.85
CA GLY A 52 -23.22 -2.35 -3.79
C GLY A 52 -21.98 -3.24 -3.79
N PHE A 53 -20.89 -2.81 -4.43
CA PHE A 53 -19.69 -3.62 -4.59
C PHE A 53 -18.95 -3.76 -3.26
N GLN A 54 -18.67 -5.00 -2.87
CA GLN A 54 -17.90 -5.34 -1.68
C GLN A 54 -16.53 -5.89 -2.09
N TYR A 55 -15.47 -5.23 -1.61
CA TYR A 55 -14.10 -5.71 -1.80
C TYR A 55 -13.84 -6.89 -0.86
N ASN A 56 -13.23 -7.96 -1.38
CA ASN A 56 -12.75 -9.07 -0.54
C ASN A 56 -11.67 -8.64 0.46
N TYR A 57 -10.89 -7.60 0.08
CA TYR A 57 -9.87 -6.99 0.92
C TYR A 57 -10.05 -5.47 0.92
N PRO A 58 -10.89 -4.91 1.82
CA PRO A 58 -11.16 -3.48 1.90
C PRO A 58 -9.93 -2.64 2.24
N THR A 59 -8.94 -3.19 2.94
CA THR A 59 -7.69 -2.50 3.27
C THR A 59 -6.49 -3.12 2.57
N PHE A 60 -5.44 -2.32 2.38
CA PHE A 60 -4.19 -2.84 1.82
C PHE A 60 -3.56 -3.88 2.75
N ARG A 61 -3.77 -3.76 4.08
CA ARG A 61 -3.24 -4.68 5.08
C ARG A 61 -3.80 -6.07 4.90
N GLU A 62 -5.12 -6.19 4.76
CA GLU A 62 -5.77 -7.48 4.57
C GLU A 62 -5.30 -8.16 3.28
N GLY A 63 -5.35 -7.43 2.16
CA GLY A 63 -4.96 -7.99 0.86
C GLY A 63 -3.47 -8.36 0.81
N LEU A 64 -2.59 -7.48 1.29
CA LEU A 64 -1.15 -7.73 1.24
C LEU A 64 -0.70 -8.78 2.26
N THR A 65 -1.33 -8.87 3.45
CA THR A 65 -1.08 -9.99 4.36
C THR A 65 -1.41 -11.32 3.68
N LYS A 66 -2.55 -11.40 2.98
CA LYS A 66 -2.89 -12.61 2.23
C LYS A 66 -1.86 -12.95 1.16
N GLU A 67 -1.42 -11.96 0.39
CA GLU A 67 -0.38 -12.17 -0.62
C GLU A 67 0.96 -12.60 -0.01
N LEU A 68 1.33 -12.08 1.16
CA LEU A 68 2.55 -12.49 1.86
C LEU A 68 2.48 -13.93 2.38
N GLU A 69 1.32 -14.37 2.85
CA GLU A 69 1.08 -15.78 3.19
C GLU A 69 1.24 -16.67 1.95
N ASN A 70 0.62 -16.28 0.84
CA ASN A 70 0.73 -16.99 -0.43
C ASN A 70 2.18 -17.08 -0.91
N TRP A 71 2.94 -15.99 -0.81
CA TRP A 71 4.36 -15.95 -1.18
C TRP A 71 5.21 -16.88 -0.32
N LYS A 72 4.96 -16.94 0.99
CA LYS A 72 5.66 -17.88 1.90
C LYS A 72 5.31 -19.35 1.62
N ALA A 73 4.14 -19.60 1.04
CA ALA A 73 3.67 -20.93 0.68
C ALA A 73 4.16 -21.39 -0.71
N MET A 74 4.85 -20.53 -1.47
CA MET A 74 5.51 -20.94 -2.71
C MET A 74 6.75 -21.79 -2.39
N PRO A 75 6.92 -22.95 -3.04
CA PRO A 75 8.04 -23.87 -2.80
C PRO A 75 9.40 -23.28 -3.19
#